data_AF-A0A355HAK0-F1
#
_entry.id   AF-A0A355HAK0-F1
#
_cell.length_a   1.000
_cell.length_b   1.000
_cell.length_c   1.000
_cell.angle_alpha   90.00
_cell.angle_beta   90.00
_cell.angle_gamma   90.00
#
_symmetry.space_group_name_H-M   'P 1'
#
loop_
_entity.id
_entity.type
_entity.pdbx_description
1 polymer ?
#
loop_
_entity_poly.entity_id
_entity_poly.type
_entity_poly.pdbx_seq_one_letter_code
_entity_poly.pdbx_strand_id
1 'polypeptide(L)' 'IERVAGEYRNPEELAFGRFDAPIVPLYRVRFRQQDVWPDYQGNPLDTLEVEIFEFWLEPSNQEIT' A
#
# COMPACT_ATOMS: atom_id res chain seq x y z
N ILE A 1 -8.66 -0.42 0.63
CA ILE A 1 -8.00 -1.17 -0.46
C ILE A 1 -8.82 -0.99 -1.74
N GLU A 2 -8.18 -0.74 -2.89
CA GLU A 2 -8.85 -0.59 -4.18
C GLU A 2 -8.98 -1.95 -4.88
N ARG A 3 -7.87 -2.70 -4.97
CA ARG A 3 -7.82 -4.09 -5.45
C ARG A 3 -6.53 -4.79 -5.05
N VAL A 4 -6.50 -6.11 -5.21
CA VAL A 4 -5.25 -6.90 -5.23
C VAL A 4 -4.56 -6.65 -6.58
N ALA A 5 -3.29 -6.22 -6.54
CA ALA A 5 -2.47 -5.91 -7.72
C ALA A 5 -1.56 -7.07 -8.15
N GLY A 6 -1.43 -8.11 -7.31
CA GLY A 6 -0.70 -9.33 -7.61
C GLY A 6 -0.03 -9.90 -6.36
N GLU A 7 0.83 -10.88 -6.56
CA GLU A 7 1.65 -11.49 -5.52
C GLU A 7 3.09 -11.58 -6.03
N TYR A 8 4.03 -11.03 -5.26
CA TYR A 8 5.44 -10.94 -5.66
C TYR A 8 6.35 -11.27 -4.48
N ARG A 9 7.60 -11.66 -4.75
CA ARG A 9 8.58 -11.83 -3.68
C ARG A 9 8.83 -10.49 -2.96
N ASN A 10 9.04 -10.55 -1.64
CA ASN A 10 9.32 -9.36 -0.83
C ASN A 10 10.49 -8.55 -1.44
N PRO A 11 10.25 -7.31 -1.90
CA PRO A 11 11.27 -6.52 -2.59
C PRO A 11 12.41 -6.09 -1.67
N GLU A 12 12.17 -5.92 -0.37
CA GLU A 12 13.21 -5.52 0.60
C GLU A 12 14.24 -6.63 0.74
N GLU A 13 13.79 -7.88 0.90
CA GLU A 13 14.67 -9.05 0.96
C GLU A 13 15.47 -9.23 -0.34
N LEU A 14 14.81 -9.05 -1.49
CA LEU A 14 15.46 -9.10 -2.79
C LEU A 14 16.53 -8.01 -2.95
N ALA A 15 16.29 -6.80 -2.44
CA ALA A 15 17.26 -5.70 -2.46
C ALA A 15 18.53 -6.02 -1.64
N PHE A 16 18.42 -6.87 -0.62
CA PHE A 16 19.55 -7.39 0.15
C PHE A 16 20.15 -8.69 -0.44
N GLY A 17 19.72 -9.13 -1.62
CA GLY A 17 20.23 -10.32 -2.29
C GLY A 17 19.70 -11.65 -1.74
N ARG A 18 18.61 -11.62 -0.95
CA ARG A 18 17.93 -12.82 -0.45
C ARG A 18 16.84 -13.24 -1.43
N PHE A 19 17.18 -14.15 -2.34
CA PHE A 19 16.33 -14.54 -3.48
C PHE A 19 15.25 -15.58 -3.14
N ASP A 20 15.36 -16.24 -1.99
CA ASP A 20 14.37 -17.14 -1.41
C ASP A 20 13.29 -16.40 -0.58
N ALA A 21 13.16 -15.10 -0.81
CA ALA A 21 12.18 -14.24 -0.15
C ALA A 21 10.73 -14.75 -0.29
N PRO A 22 9.89 -14.56 0.75
CA PRO A 22 8.50 -14.96 0.71
C PRO A 22 7.74 -14.20 -0.37
N ILE A 23 6.78 -14.87 -1.00
CA ILE A 23 5.78 -14.24 -1.87
C ILE A 23 4.73 -13.58 -0.98
N VAL A 24 4.45 -12.32 -1.26
CA VAL A 24 3.57 -11.46 -0.47
C VAL A 24 2.56 -10.76 -1.40
N PRO A 25 1.30 -10.56 -0.95
CA PRO A 25 0.33 -9.79 -1.71
C PRO A 25 0.77 -8.33 -1.88
N LEU A 26 0.52 -7.80 -3.08
CA LEU A 26 0.64 -6.39 -3.41
C LEU A 26 -0.76 -5.83 -3.59
N TYR A 27 -1.08 -4.76 -2.88
CA TYR A 27 -2.38 -4.09 -2.96
C TYR A 27 -2.23 -2.78 -3.68
N ARG A 28 -3.21 -2.43 -4.53
CA ARG A 28 -3.40 -1.04 -4.91
C ARG A 28 -4.30 -0.37 -3.88
N VAL A 29 -3.82 0.74 -3.33
CA VAL A 29 -4.52 1.55 -2.34
C VAL A 29 -4.80 2.92 -2.93
N ARG A 30 -6.03 3.39 -2.79
CA ARG A 30 -6.47 4.72 -3.25
C ARG A 30 -6.71 5.61 -2.03
N PHE A 31 -6.08 6.78 -2.03
CA PHE A 31 -6.26 7.84 -1.04
C PHE A 31 -6.87 9.07 -1.72
N ARG A 32 -7.62 9.90 -0.98
CA ARG A 32 -7.91 11.25 -1.45
C ARG A 32 -6.66 12.10 -1.25
N GLN A 33 -6.35 12.98 -2.20
CA GLN A 33 -5.17 13.85 -2.09
C GLN A 33 -5.19 14.69 -0.81
N GLN A 34 -6.35 15.24 -0.44
CA GLN A 34 -6.55 16.02 0.78
C GLN A 34 -6.34 15.23 2.09
N ASP A 35 -6.48 13.90 2.08
CA ASP A 35 -6.27 13.07 3.27
C ASP A 35 -4.76 12.82 3.50
N VAL A 36 -3.95 12.90 2.43
CA VAL A 36 -2.49 12.74 2.46
C VAL A 36 -1.79 14.09 2.66
N TRP A 37 -2.28 15.14 1.99
CA TRP A 37 -1.73 16.49 2.02
C TRP A 37 -2.79 17.48 2.52
N PRO A 38 -2.73 17.92 3.80
CA PRO A 38 -3.74 18.80 4.38
C PRO A 38 -3.89 20.17 3.68
N ASP A 39 -2.84 20.64 3.00
CA ASP A 39 -2.80 21.90 2.27
C ASP A 39 -3.05 21.75 0.76
N TYR A 40 -3.55 20.60 0.31
CA TYR A 40 -3.84 20.33 -1.09
C TYR A 40 -4.83 21.34 -1.70
N GLN A 41 -4.38 22.11 -2.71
CA GLN A 41 -5.18 23.15 -3.39
C GLN A 41 -5.76 22.68 -4.75
N GLY A 42 -5.64 21.39 -5.08
CA GLY A 42 -6.14 20.81 -6.33
C GLY A 42 -7.64 20.52 -6.32
N ASN A 43 -8.12 19.68 -7.24
CA ASN A 43 -9.53 19.33 -7.29
C ASN A 43 -9.87 18.45 -6.07
N PRO A 44 -10.93 18.74 -5.30
CA PRO A 44 -11.34 17.91 -4.15
C PRO A 44 -11.63 16.43 -4.48
N LEU A 45 -11.83 16.11 -5.76
CA LEU A 45 -12.04 14.75 -6.24
C LEU A 45 -10.75 14.04 -6.68
N ASP A 46 -9.59 14.71 -6.61
CA ASP A 46 -8.32 14.10 -6.99
C ASP A 46 -7.91 13.01 -5.99
N THR A 47 -7.38 11.93 -6.55
CA THR A 47 -6.96 10.76 -5.78
C THR A 47 -5.52 10.40 -6.06
N LEU A 48 -4.88 9.75 -5.09
CA LEU A 48 -3.56 9.15 -5.20
C LEU A 48 -3.73 7.63 -5.18
N GLU A 49 -3.18 6.93 -6.17
CA GLU A 49 -3.08 5.48 -6.18
C GLU A 49 -1.63 5.05 -5.93
N VAL A 50 -1.42 4.15 -4.96
CA VAL A 50 -0.10 3.60 -4.62
C VAL A 50 -0.20 2.08 -4.53
N GLU A 51 0.84 1.39 -4.98
CA GLU A 51 1.00 -0.05 -4.79
C GLU A 51 1.83 -0.31 -3.54
N ILE A 52 1.25 -1.00 -2.56
CA ILE A 52 1.82 -1.22 -1.22
C ILE A 52 1.74 -2.70 -0.88
N PHE A 53 2.84 -3.27 -0.39
CA PHE A 53 2.90 -4.68 0.02
C PHE A 53 2.14 -4.91 1.33
N GLU A 54 1.58 -6.11 1.49
CA GLU A 54 0.76 -6.49 2.66
C GLU A 54 1.42 -6.17 4.00
N PHE A 55 2.72 -6.46 4.13
CA PHE A 55 3.44 -6.30 5.40
C PHE A 55 3.71 -4.82 5.77
N TRP A 56 3.38 -3.87 4.90
CA TRP A 56 3.38 -2.42 5.19
C TRP A 56 2.02 -1.90 5.65
N LEU A 57 0.99 -2.74 5.64
CA LEU A 57 -0.38 -2.36 5.96
C LEU A 57 -0.82 -3.01 7.26
N GLU A 58 -1.68 -2.29 7.98
CA GLU A 58 -2.44 -2.83 9.11
C GLU A 58 -3.94 -2.51 8.94
N PRO A 59 -4.85 -3.32 9.49
CA PRO A 59 -6.27 -3.02 9.48
C PRO A 59 -6.55 -1.66 10.13
N SER A 60 -7.29 -0.80 9.45
CA SER A 60 -7.64 0.54 9.96
C SER A 60 -8.64 0.51 11.12
N ASN A 61 -9.37 -0.60 11.26
CA ASN A 61 -10.20 -0.87 12.43
C ASN A 61 -9.48 -1.95 13.24
N GLN A 62 -8.98 -1.58 14.42
CA GLN A 62 -8.56 -2.58 15.39
C GLN A 62 -9.82 -3.23 15.96
N GLU A 63 -10.12 -4.48 15.58
CA GLU A 63 -10.98 -5.32 16.41
C GLU A 63 -10.19 -5.62 17.69
N ILE A 64 -10.48 -4.87 18.76
CA ILE A 64 -10.00 -5.18 20.10
C ILE A 64 -10.63 -6.52 20.47
N THR A 65 -9.84 -7.60 20.46
CA THR A 65 -10.21 -8.90 21.03
C THR A 65 -9.75 -8.96 22.49
#